data_AF-A0A3E0VJ29-F1
#
_entry.id   AF-A0A3E0VJ29-F1
#
_cell.length_a   1.000
_cell.length_b   1.000
_cell.length_c   1.000
_cell.angle_alpha   90.00
_cell.angle_beta   90.00
_cell.angle_gamma   90.00
#
_symmetry.space_group_name_H-M   'P 1'
#
loop_
_entity.id
_entity.type
_entity.pdbx_description
1 polymer ?
#
loop_
_entity_poly.entity_id
_entity_poly.type
_entity_poly.pdbx_seq_one_letter_code
_entity_poly.pdbx_strand_id
1 'polypeptide(L)'
;MPRTKEQTLAWLRTVSGELSTATIKKLDETLPWYGDMPPGRRSAVGLVAQAGIKSFITWYDDPTTTTWIASDVFGSAPRELLRSVSLTQTLQLIRVVVEVVEERIANGDQSLREAILLYSREIAFASADVYARAAEARGLWDARLEALVVDSILSGEYDDELPSRIAALGWHGHGEVSVLVGTAPRLPDVDQMRRTARHLSADVLIGVQGGRLVLVIGRSQPAVGAPDEPPPGTVAAPRLSFMDIARALEPLFGPGHLVLGHEVPGLVEASRSAKAALAGFAVARSWRNAPRPVLADDLLPERALAGDPLARSTLVNRIYRPLQDQSPELMTTLWCYLDNGRSLEGTARELFVHPNTVRYRLKRVSQVIGWDATGAREALILQSALILGSMNEPDPAARRR
;
A
#
# COMPACT_ATOMS: atom_id res chain seq x y z
N MET A 1 -3.94 50.99 -41.61
CA MET A 1 -5.13 50.10 -41.58
C MET A 1 -4.73 48.78 -40.97
N PRO A 2 -5.56 48.17 -40.10
CA PRO A 2 -5.30 46.83 -39.60
C PRO A 2 -5.22 45.85 -40.79
N ARG A 3 -4.26 44.93 -40.76
CA ARG A 3 -4.13 43.87 -41.79
C ARG A 3 -5.40 43.02 -41.75
N THR A 4 -5.89 42.59 -42.91
CA THR A 4 -6.97 41.59 -42.94
C THR A 4 -6.46 40.26 -42.38
N LYS A 5 -7.36 39.39 -41.89
CA LYS A 5 -6.99 38.08 -41.34
C LYS A 5 -6.12 37.26 -42.31
N GLU A 6 -6.44 37.28 -43.60
CA GLU A 6 -5.66 36.62 -44.66
C GLU A 6 -4.25 37.19 -44.80
N GLN A 7 -4.08 38.52 -44.73
CA GLN A 7 -2.77 39.18 -44.75
C GLN A 7 -1.94 38.84 -43.51
N THR A 8 -2.59 38.74 -42.34
CA THR A 8 -1.95 38.31 -41.09
C THR A 8 -1.49 36.86 -41.15
N LEU A 9 -2.31 35.95 -41.68
CA LEU A 9 -1.96 34.54 -41.89
C LEU A 9 -0.79 34.38 -42.87
N ALA A 10 -0.81 35.08 -43.99
CA ALA A 10 0.27 35.05 -44.97
C ALA A 10 1.60 35.53 -44.33
N TRP A 11 1.54 36.61 -43.56
CA TRP A 11 2.70 37.12 -42.82
C TRP A 11 3.21 36.14 -41.75
N LEU A 12 2.33 35.54 -40.95
CA LEU A 12 2.70 34.55 -39.94
C LEU A 12 3.40 33.33 -40.57
N ARG A 13 2.90 32.86 -41.72
CA ARG A 13 3.52 31.76 -42.49
C ARG A 13 4.94 32.13 -42.95
N THR A 14 5.18 33.37 -43.38
CA THR A 14 6.51 33.85 -43.78
C THR A 14 7.48 33.94 -42.58
N VAL A 15 7.00 34.40 -41.42
CA VAL A 15 7.83 34.67 -40.23
C VAL A 15 8.00 33.44 -39.32
N SER A 16 7.26 32.36 -39.56
CA SER A 16 7.30 31.11 -38.75
C SER A 16 8.71 30.52 -38.58
N GLY A 17 9.56 30.60 -39.61
CA GLY A 17 10.95 30.11 -39.53
C GLY A 17 11.83 30.94 -38.60
N GLU A 18 11.63 32.26 -38.61
CA GLU A 18 12.33 33.18 -37.70
C GLU A 18 11.86 33.00 -36.27
N LEU A 19 10.54 32.86 -36.04
CA LEU A 19 9.96 32.57 -34.73
C LEU A 19 10.52 31.26 -34.15
N SER A 20 10.67 30.24 -34.98
CA SER A 20 11.26 28.96 -34.59
C SER A 20 12.71 29.12 -34.13
N THR A 21 13.50 29.88 -34.88
CA THR A 21 14.91 30.15 -34.55
C THR A 21 15.04 30.97 -33.27
N ALA A 22 14.22 32.02 -33.13
CA ALA A 22 14.18 32.86 -31.94
C ALA A 22 13.74 32.06 -30.70
N THR A 23 12.77 31.15 -30.86
CA THR A 23 12.30 30.26 -29.78
C THR A 23 13.42 29.34 -29.32
N ILE A 24 14.10 28.65 -30.24
CA ILE A 24 15.21 27.76 -29.88
C ILE A 24 16.32 28.52 -29.14
N LYS A 25 16.66 29.72 -29.60
CA LYS A 25 17.63 30.58 -28.93
C LYS A 25 17.18 30.96 -27.52
N LYS A 26 15.94 31.41 -27.36
CA LYS A 26 15.37 31.80 -26.06
C LYS A 26 15.30 30.61 -25.10
N LEU A 27 14.99 29.40 -25.59
CA LEU A 27 14.99 28.17 -24.78
C LEU A 27 16.38 27.88 -24.20
N ASP A 28 17.43 28.01 -25.02
CA ASP A 28 18.82 27.80 -24.60
C ASP A 28 19.29 28.86 -23.58
N GLU A 29 18.83 30.10 -23.72
CA GLU A 29 19.17 31.20 -22.82
C GLU A 29 18.42 31.16 -21.49
N THR A 30 17.16 30.67 -21.48
CA THR A 30 16.25 30.82 -20.33
C THR A 30 16.00 29.54 -19.54
N LEU A 31 16.19 28.37 -20.14
CA LEU A 31 15.87 27.08 -19.52
C LEU A 31 17.16 26.25 -19.32
N PRO A 32 17.76 26.24 -18.11
CA PRO A 32 18.99 25.49 -17.84
C PRO A 32 18.89 24.01 -18.23
N TRP A 33 17.73 23.39 -17.96
CA TRP A 33 17.51 21.99 -18.30
C TRP A 33 17.59 21.70 -19.80
N TYR A 34 17.26 22.66 -20.66
CA TYR A 34 17.31 22.49 -22.11
C TYR A 34 18.76 22.49 -22.62
N GLY A 35 19.59 23.36 -22.06
CA GLY A 35 21.04 23.41 -22.31
C GLY A 35 21.78 22.16 -21.86
N ASP A 36 21.32 21.50 -20.80
CA ASP A 36 21.91 20.26 -20.27
C ASP A 36 21.44 18.98 -20.99
N MET A 37 20.44 19.06 -21.88
CA MET A 37 19.92 17.88 -22.57
C MET A 37 20.88 17.31 -23.61
N PRO A 38 20.95 15.96 -23.78
CA PRO A 38 21.65 15.34 -24.91
C PRO A 38 21.17 15.88 -26.27
N PRO A 39 22.04 16.01 -27.29
CA PRO A 39 21.70 16.66 -28.56
C PRO A 39 20.44 16.09 -29.26
N GLY A 40 20.25 14.77 -29.23
CA GLY A 40 19.07 14.13 -29.82
C GLY A 40 17.75 14.51 -29.14
N ARG A 41 17.75 14.65 -27.81
CA ARG A 41 16.56 15.09 -27.04
C ARG A 41 16.30 16.57 -27.23
N ARG A 42 17.35 17.38 -27.22
CA ARG A 42 17.26 18.84 -27.45
C ARG A 42 16.65 19.14 -28.82
N SER A 43 17.10 18.44 -29.86
CA SER A 43 16.53 18.55 -31.22
C SER A 43 15.04 18.20 -31.23
N ALA A 44 14.65 17.12 -30.55
CA ALA A 44 13.26 16.71 -30.47
C ALA A 44 12.37 17.73 -29.71
N VAL A 45 12.86 18.38 -28.65
CA VAL A 45 12.16 19.50 -27.99
C VAL A 45 12.01 20.69 -28.94
N GLY A 46 13.06 21.00 -29.72
CA GLY A 46 13.00 22.03 -30.76
C GLY A 46 11.93 21.75 -31.82
N LEU A 47 11.76 20.49 -32.25
CA LEU A 47 10.69 20.10 -33.17
C LEU A 47 9.29 20.31 -32.58
N VAL A 48 9.11 20.04 -31.28
CA VAL A 48 7.84 20.31 -30.58
C VAL A 48 7.54 21.80 -30.54
N ALA A 49 8.54 22.64 -30.25
CA ALA A 49 8.38 24.09 -30.27
C ALA A 49 7.94 24.61 -31.66
N GLN A 50 8.57 24.09 -32.72
CA GLN A 50 8.22 24.41 -34.11
C GLN A 50 6.80 23.94 -34.48
N ALA A 51 6.43 22.73 -34.07
CA ALA A 51 5.09 22.20 -34.26
C ALA A 51 4.04 23.05 -33.52
N GLY A 52 4.36 23.56 -32.33
CA GLY A 52 3.53 24.52 -31.59
C GLY A 52 3.27 25.80 -32.37
N ILE A 53 4.31 26.41 -32.95
CA ILE A 53 4.17 27.63 -33.77
C ILE A 53 3.31 27.34 -35.01
N LYS A 54 3.52 26.21 -35.69
CA LYS A 54 2.72 25.81 -36.85
C LYS A 54 1.26 25.54 -36.47
N SER A 55 1.03 24.86 -35.35
CA SER A 55 -0.29 24.56 -34.81
C SER A 55 -1.04 25.85 -34.45
N PHE A 56 -0.37 26.86 -33.89
CA PHE A 56 -0.95 28.19 -33.69
C PHE A 56 -1.42 28.83 -34.99
N ILE A 57 -0.61 28.78 -36.05
CA ILE A 57 -0.98 29.35 -37.36
C ILE A 57 -2.22 28.66 -37.94
N THR A 58 -2.29 27.32 -37.84
CA THR A 58 -3.47 26.54 -38.26
C THR A 58 -4.70 26.89 -37.42
N TRP A 59 -4.54 26.97 -36.09
CA TRP A 59 -5.61 27.32 -35.17
C TRP A 59 -6.12 28.76 -35.38
N TYR A 60 -5.24 29.70 -35.73
CA TYR A 60 -5.62 31.08 -36.05
C TYR A 60 -6.45 31.16 -37.35
N ASP A 61 -6.21 30.26 -38.31
CA ASP A 61 -7.00 30.12 -39.54
C ASP A 61 -8.43 29.65 -39.20
N ASP A 62 -8.54 28.56 -38.43
CA ASP A 62 -9.81 28.01 -37.95
C ASP A 62 -9.77 27.65 -36.45
N PRO A 63 -10.27 28.53 -35.56
CA PRO A 63 -10.28 28.30 -34.12
C PRO A 63 -11.17 27.14 -33.66
N THR A 64 -12.08 26.65 -34.51
CA THR A 64 -12.98 25.53 -34.19
C THR A 64 -12.25 24.17 -34.21
N THR A 65 -11.02 24.13 -34.73
CA THR A 65 -10.16 22.94 -34.80
C THR A 65 -9.51 22.55 -33.45
N THR A 66 -10.06 23.03 -32.33
CA THR A 66 -9.44 22.96 -30.99
C THR A 66 -9.19 21.53 -30.50
N THR A 67 -9.94 20.55 -31.01
CA THR A 67 -9.96 19.15 -30.55
C THR A 67 -8.64 18.40 -30.77
N TRP A 68 -7.74 18.89 -31.64
CA TRP A 68 -6.53 18.16 -32.04
C TRP A 68 -5.20 18.86 -31.70
N ILE A 69 -5.22 20.00 -31.00
CA ILE A 69 -4.02 20.83 -30.72
C ILE A 69 -2.90 20.01 -30.06
N ALA A 70 -3.21 19.21 -29.03
CA ALA A 70 -2.19 18.36 -28.39
C ALA A 70 -1.68 17.26 -29.33
N SER A 71 -2.55 16.65 -30.12
CA SER A 71 -2.15 15.62 -31.10
C SER A 71 -1.22 16.20 -32.17
N ASP A 72 -1.48 17.43 -32.61
CA ASP A 72 -0.69 18.09 -33.66
C ASP A 72 0.70 18.50 -33.18
N VAL A 73 0.81 18.92 -31.91
CA VAL A 73 2.07 19.39 -31.32
C VAL A 73 2.91 18.24 -30.77
N PHE A 74 2.29 17.26 -30.11
CA PHE A 74 2.98 16.14 -29.49
C PHE A 74 3.08 14.91 -30.40
N GLY A 75 2.24 14.81 -31.44
CA GLY A 75 2.28 13.69 -32.39
C GLY A 75 3.48 13.72 -33.33
N SER A 76 4.09 14.89 -33.55
CA SER A 76 5.35 15.03 -34.29
C SER A 76 6.59 14.69 -33.46
N ALA A 77 6.44 14.51 -32.14
CA ALA A 77 7.55 14.21 -31.24
C ALA A 77 7.81 12.70 -31.12
N PRO A 78 9.07 12.26 -30.99
CA PRO A 78 9.38 10.89 -30.62
C PRO A 78 8.69 10.50 -29.30
N ARG A 79 8.14 9.28 -29.23
CA ARG A 79 7.46 8.75 -28.01
C ARG A 79 8.36 8.76 -26.77
N GLU A 80 9.67 8.66 -26.95
CA GLU A 80 10.68 8.73 -25.90
C GLU A 80 10.76 10.10 -25.22
N LEU A 81 10.43 11.19 -25.95
CA LEU A 81 10.40 12.54 -25.41
C LEU A 81 9.20 12.74 -24.47
N LEU A 82 8.03 12.21 -24.84
CA LEU A 82 6.82 12.27 -24.01
C LEU A 82 6.96 11.54 -22.67
N ARG A 83 7.90 10.59 -22.57
CA ARG A 83 8.20 9.87 -21.32
C ARG A 83 9.26 10.56 -20.45
N SER A 84 10.03 11.48 -21.01
CA SER A 84 11.22 12.06 -20.35
C SER A 84 11.08 13.54 -20.03
N VAL A 85 10.14 14.25 -20.64
CA VAL A 85 9.82 15.65 -20.32
C VAL A 85 8.69 15.70 -19.30
N SER A 86 8.86 16.46 -18.22
CA SER A 86 7.82 16.64 -17.19
C SER A 86 6.76 17.65 -17.59
N LEU A 87 5.58 17.63 -16.94
CA LEU A 87 4.55 18.64 -17.15
C LEU A 87 5.10 20.06 -16.91
N THR A 88 5.93 20.24 -15.88
CA THR A 88 6.59 21.52 -15.58
C THR A 88 7.45 22.00 -16.74
N GLN A 89 8.26 21.11 -17.32
CA GLN A 89 9.12 21.45 -18.47
C GLN A 89 8.28 21.78 -19.71
N THR A 90 7.18 21.07 -19.93
CA THR A 90 6.24 21.34 -21.03
C THR A 90 5.56 22.71 -20.88
N LEU A 91 5.13 23.08 -19.66
CA LEU A 91 4.57 24.41 -19.40
C LEU A 91 5.61 25.53 -19.58
N GLN A 92 6.87 25.29 -19.20
CA GLN A 92 7.97 26.23 -19.45
C GLN A 92 8.23 26.41 -20.95
N LEU A 93 8.21 25.32 -21.73
CA LEU A 93 8.34 25.37 -23.19
C LEU A 93 7.22 26.21 -23.82
N ILE A 94 5.96 25.95 -23.46
CA ILE A 94 4.80 26.71 -23.94
C ILE A 94 4.97 28.19 -23.61
N ARG A 95 5.37 28.51 -22.38
CA ARG A 95 5.59 29.89 -21.95
C ARG A 95 6.63 30.61 -22.81
N VAL A 96 7.78 29.98 -23.08
CA VAL A 96 8.82 30.58 -23.92
C VAL A 96 8.35 30.78 -25.36
N VAL A 97 7.64 29.80 -25.94
CA VAL A 97 7.05 29.94 -27.29
C VAL A 97 6.09 31.14 -27.34
N VAL A 98 5.22 31.26 -26.34
CA VAL A 98 4.25 32.36 -26.25
C VAL A 98 4.95 33.70 -26.09
N GLU A 99 5.94 33.80 -25.19
CA GLU A 99 6.72 35.02 -24.99
C GLU A 99 7.41 35.48 -26.28
N VAL A 100 8.01 34.57 -27.04
CA VAL A 100 8.67 34.89 -28.32
C VAL A 100 7.67 35.34 -29.39
N VAL A 101 6.51 34.70 -29.46
CA VAL A 101 5.43 35.10 -30.37
C VAL A 101 4.89 36.48 -29.98
N GLU A 102 4.63 36.71 -28.69
CA GLU A 102 4.16 37.97 -28.12
C GLU A 102 5.14 39.14 -28.39
N GLU A 103 6.44 38.94 -28.13
CA GLU A 103 7.49 39.92 -28.44
C GLU A 103 7.48 40.30 -29.92
N ARG A 104 7.26 39.32 -30.82
CA ARG A 104 7.23 39.56 -32.28
C ARG A 104 5.96 40.27 -32.74
N ILE A 105 4.84 40.08 -32.05
CA ILE A 105 3.54 40.70 -32.38
C ILE A 105 3.22 41.93 -31.53
N ALA A 106 4.16 42.41 -30.70
CA ALA A 106 3.95 43.53 -29.77
C ALA A 106 3.42 44.82 -30.44
N ASN A 107 3.83 45.06 -31.69
CA ASN A 107 3.39 46.18 -32.54
C ASN A 107 2.22 45.81 -33.48
N GLY A 108 1.65 44.62 -33.32
CA GLY A 108 0.60 44.05 -34.17
C GLY A 108 -0.82 44.31 -33.68
N ASP A 109 -1.78 43.74 -34.41
CA ASP A 109 -3.21 43.88 -34.15
C ASP A 109 -3.63 43.26 -32.79
N GLN A 110 -4.59 43.88 -32.11
CA GLN A 110 -5.10 43.42 -30.83
C GLN A 110 -5.74 42.02 -30.94
N SER A 111 -6.37 41.73 -32.09
CA SER A 111 -6.97 40.43 -32.38
C SER A 111 -5.95 39.27 -32.36
N LEU A 112 -4.72 39.51 -32.81
CA LEU A 112 -3.66 38.50 -32.84
C LEU A 112 -3.07 38.24 -31.46
N ARG A 113 -3.00 39.29 -30.61
CA ARG A 113 -2.60 39.15 -29.20
C ARG A 113 -3.62 38.36 -28.40
N GLU A 114 -4.91 38.63 -28.60
CA GLU A 114 -5.96 37.83 -27.97
C GLU A 114 -5.93 36.37 -28.44
N ALA A 115 -5.68 36.15 -29.74
CA ALA A 115 -5.56 34.82 -30.31
C ALA A 115 -4.41 34.00 -29.71
N ILE A 116 -3.21 34.57 -29.51
CA ILE A 116 -2.11 33.82 -28.90
C ILE A 116 -2.38 33.49 -27.43
N LEU A 117 -3.07 34.37 -26.69
CA LEU A 117 -3.47 34.11 -25.30
C LEU A 117 -4.54 33.01 -25.20
N LEU A 118 -5.51 32.99 -26.11
CA LEU A 118 -6.49 31.92 -26.19
C LEU A 118 -5.82 30.60 -26.56
N TYR A 119 -4.98 30.59 -27.60
CA TYR A 119 -4.23 29.39 -28.01
C TYR A 119 -3.33 28.86 -26.89
N SER A 120 -2.61 29.74 -26.18
CA SER A 120 -1.72 29.34 -25.08
C SER A 120 -2.48 28.67 -23.93
N ARG A 121 -3.70 29.13 -23.64
CA ARG A 121 -4.60 28.48 -22.69
C ARG A 121 -5.03 27.10 -23.18
N GLU A 122 -5.48 26.98 -24.44
CA GLU A 122 -5.94 25.71 -24.99
C GLU A 122 -4.82 24.66 -25.05
N ILE A 123 -3.62 25.03 -25.51
CA ILE A 123 -2.47 24.10 -25.56
C ILE A 123 -1.99 23.71 -24.15
N ALA A 124 -2.07 24.60 -23.16
CA ALA A 124 -1.73 24.28 -21.78
C ALA A 124 -2.71 23.25 -21.17
N PHE A 125 -4.01 23.43 -21.36
CA PHE A 125 -5.01 22.45 -20.90
C PHE A 125 -4.91 21.12 -21.63
N ALA A 126 -4.71 21.14 -22.95
CA ALA A 126 -4.54 19.92 -23.73
C ALA A 126 -3.27 19.15 -23.31
N SER A 127 -2.19 19.86 -22.98
CA SER A 127 -0.98 19.26 -22.40
C SER A 127 -1.26 18.65 -21.04
N ALA A 128 -1.97 19.36 -20.16
CA ALA A 128 -2.35 18.85 -18.85
C ALA A 128 -3.19 17.55 -18.94
N ASP A 129 -4.14 17.47 -19.88
CA ASP A 129 -4.95 16.25 -20.10
C ASP A 129 -4.08 15.04 -20.51
N VAL A 130 -3.13 15.23 -21.43
CA VAL A 130 -2.21 14.15 -21.85
C VAL A 130 -1.37 13.63 -20.69
N TYR A 131 -0.81 14.54 -19.89
CA TYR A 131 -0.01 14.16 -18.71
C TYR A 131 -0.87 13.56 -17.59
N ALA A 132 -2.09 14.06 -17.38
CA ALA A 132 -3.04 13.50 -16.43
C ALA A 132 -3.39 12.07 -16.79
N ARG A 133 -3.79 11.79 -18.03
CA ARG A 133 -4.08 10.43 -18.51
C ARG A 133 -2.88 9.50 -18.40
N ALA A 134 -1.68 9.99 -18.72
CA ALA A 134 -0.45 9.20 -18.60
C ALA A 134 -0.08 8.90 -17.13
N ALA A 135 -0.40 9.80 -16.20
CA ALA A 135 -0.24 9.59 -14.77
C ALA A 135 -1.30 8.62 -14.22
N GLU A 136 -2.57 8.76 -14.63
CA GLU A 136 -3.65 7.83 -14.29
C GLU A 136 -3.36 6.41 -14.79
N ALA A 137 -2.90 6.27 -16.03
CA ALA A 137 -2.54 4.97 -16.59
C ALA A 137 -1.38 4.29 -15.82
N ARG A 138 -0.41 5.08 -15.34
CA ARG A 138 0.65 4.59 -14.45
C ARG A 138 0.11 4.20 -13.08
N GLY A 139 -0.72 5.03 -12.47
CA GLY A 139 -1.36 4.72 -11.18
C GLY A 139 -2.21 3.45 -11.24
N LEU A 140 -2.92 3.21 -12.34
CA LEU A 140 -3.67 1.97 -12.58
C LEU A 140 -2.76 0.75 -12.76
N TRP A 141 -1.58 0.93 -13.38
CA TRP A 141 -0.61 -0.15 -13.51
C TRP A 141 0.01 -0.51 -12.16
N ASP A 142 0.40 0.48 -11.36
CA ASP A 142 0.92 0.26 -10.00
C ASP A 142 -0.13 -0.41 -9.11
N ALA A 143 -1.38 0.08 -9.14
CA ALA A 143 -2.47 -0.53 -8.38
C ALA A 143 -2.77 -1.97 -8.82
N ARG A 144 -2.64 -2.27 -10.12
CA ARG A 144 -2.82 -3.63 -10.64
C ARG A 144 -1.66 -4.56 -10.25
N LEU A 145 -0.43 -4.06 -10.33
CA LEU A 145 0.76 -4.79 -9.90
C LEU A 145 0.68 -5.10 -8.40
N GLU A 146 0.31 -4.10 -7.59
CA GLU A 146 0.11 -4.24 -6.17
C GLU A 146 -1.00 -5.24 -5.83
N ALA A 147 -2.16 -5.16 -6.50
CA ALA A 147 -3.24 -6.12 -6.31
C ALA A 147 -2.79 -7.56 -6.61
N LEU A 148 -1.98 -7.75 -7.66
CA LEU A 148 -1.42 -9.06 -8.01
C LEU A 148 -0.44 -9.56 -6.94
N VAL A 149 0.44 -8.69 -6.44
CA VAL A 149 1.39 -9.03 -5.35
C VAL A 149 0.64 -9.42 -4.08
N VAL A 150 -0.37 -8.65 -3.69
CA VAL A 150 -1.19 -8.97 -2.52
C VAL A 150 -1.92 -10.30 -2.73
N ASP A 151 -2.48 -10.56 -3.91
CA ASP A 151 -3.15 -11.83 -4.20
C ASP A 151 -2.20 -13.04 -4.10
N SER A 152 -0.97 -12.93 -4.65
CA SER A 152 0.08 -13.95 -4.49
C SER A 152 0.45 -14.19 -3.02
N ILE A 153 0.53 -13.12 -2.20
CA ILE A 153 0.77 -13.26 -0.75
C ILE A 153 -0.41 -13.96 -0.08
N LEU A 154 -1.65 -13.66 -0.47
CA LEU A 154 -2.86 -14.26 0.12
C LEU A 154 -2.99 -15.75 -0.23
N SER A 155 -2.73 -16.13 -1.48
CA SER A 155 -2.71 -17.53 -1.91
C SER A 155 -1.55 -18.28 -1.25
N GLY A 156 -0.41 -17.60 -1.07
CA GLY A 156 0.86 -18.18 -0.67
C GLY A 156 1.59 -18.83 -1.84
N GLU A 157 1.25 -18.43 -3.07
CA GLU A 157 1.96 -18.81 -4.29
C GLU A 157 3.12 -17.84 -4.51
N TYR A 158 4.34 -18.36 -4.40
CA TYR A 158 5.57 -17.60 -4.59
C TYR A 158 6.15 -17.93 -5.97
N ASP A 159 6.26 -16.91 -6.80
CA ASP A 159 6.99 -16.97 -8.08
C ASP A 159 8.33 -16.24 -7.92
N ASP A 160 9.33 -16.62 -8.73
CA ASP A 160 10.68 -16.08 -8.68
C ASP A 160 10.71 -14.57 -8.99
N GLU A 161 9.68 -14.05 -9.66
CA GLU A 161 9.53 -12.62 -9.98
C GLU A 161 8.96 -11.78 -8.83
N LEU A 162 8.37 -12.40 -7.79
CA LEU A 162 7.67 -11.68 -6.73
C LEU A 162 8.57 -10.63 -6.04
N PRO A 163 9.82 -10.93 -5.64
CA PRO A 163 10.71 -9.94 -5.01
C PRO A 163 10.96 -8.70 -5.88
N SER A 164 11.14 -8.89 -7.20
CA SER A 164 11.35 -7.80 -8.16
C SER A 164 10.12 -6.90 -8.27
N ARG A 165 8.91 -7.48 -8.25
CA ARG A 165 7.64 -6.73 -8.29
C ARG A 165 7.42 -5.93 -7.00
N ILE A 166 7.74 -6.51 -5.85
CA ILE A 166 7.67 -5.85 -4.55
C ILE A 166 8.64 -4.66 -4.48
N ALA A 167 9.88 -4.86 -4.93
CA ALA A 167 10.87 -3.78 -5.00
C ALA A 167 10.43 -2.64 -5.93
N ALA A 168 9.79 -2.96 -7.07
CA ALA A 168 9.26 -1.97 -8.00
C ALA A 168 8.13 -1.10 -7.38
N LEU A 169 7.39 -1.63 -6.39
CA LEU A 169 6.39 -0.89 -5.62
C LEU A 169 6.99 -0.02 -4.50
N GLY A 170 8.32 0.02 -4.39
CA GLY A 170 9.03 0.82 -3.38
C GLY A 170 8.90 0.24 -1.98
N TRP A 171 8.79 -1.09 -1.85
CA TRP A 171 8.87 -1.78 -0.58
C TRP A 171 10.33 -1.97 -0.17
N HIS A 172 10.66 -1.49 1.02
CA HIS A 172 12.00 -1.57 1.63
C HIS A 172 11.99 -2.41 2.93
N GLY A 173 10.85 -2.98 3.30
CA GLY A 173 10.69 -3.79 4.49
C GLY A 173 11.47 -5.11 4.40
N HIS A 174 12.56 -5.20 5.16
CA HIS A 174 13.36 -6.41 5.34
C HIS A 174 13.07 -7.12 6.67
N GLY A 175 12.20 -6.53 7.50
CA GLY A 175 11.85 -7.04 8.83
C GLY A 175 10.58 -7.88 8.84
N GLU A 176 10.02 -8.00 10.05
CA GLU A 176 8.81 -8.77 10.26
C GLU A 176 7.62 -8.17 9.51
N VAL A 177 6.63 -9.02 9.24
CA VAL A 177 5.41 -8.66 8.54
C VAL A 177 4.18 -9.07 9.36
N SER A 178 3.12 -8.29 9.28
CA SER A 178 1.79 -8.68 9.74
C SER A 178 0.72 -8.17 8.77
N VAL A 179 -0.41 -8.88 8.68
CA VAL A 179 -1.49 -8.53 7.77
C VAL A 179 -2.71 -8.05 8.53
N LEU A 180 -3.19 -6.86 8.17
CA LEU A 180 -4.36 -6.23 8.75
C LEU A 180 -5.53 -6.29 7.77
N VAL A 181 -6.66 -6.82 8.21
CA VAL A 181 -7.86 -7.01 7.38
C VAL A 181 -9.04 -6.31 8.02
N GLY A 182 -9.72 -5.47 7.24
CA GLY A 182 -10.93 -4.78 7.67
C GLY A 182 -11.92 -4.57 6.53
N THR A 183 -13.05 -3.94 6.82
CA THR A 183 -14.01 -3.52 5.79
C THR A 183 -13.38 -2.42 4.93
N ALA A 184 -13.47 -2.53 3.60
CA ALA A 184 -13.02 -1.46 2.72
C ALA A 184 -13.97 -0.25 2.80
N PRO A 185 -13.45 0.99 2.94
CA PRO A 185 -14.26 2.18 2.71
C PRO A 185 -14.69 2.26 1.24
N ARG A 186 -15.73 3.06 0.94
CA ARG A 186 -16.23 3.23 -0.44
C ARG A 186 -15.18 3.76 -1.40
N LEU A 187 -14.35 4.70 -0.93
CA LEU A 187 -13.17 5.21 -1.62
C LEU A 187 -11.98 5.13 -0.65
N PRO A 188 -11.07 4.15 -0.78
CA PRO A 188 -9.88 4.07 0.06
C PRO A 188 -8.88 5.16 -0.32
N ASP A 189 -8.44 5.95 0.67
CA ASP A 189 -7.34 6.91 0.51
C ASP A 189 -5.99 6.18 0.70
N VAL A 190 -5.53 5.59 -0.40
CA VAL A 190 -4.27 4.82 -0.48
C VAL A 190 -3.07 5.69 -0.09
N ASP A 191 -3.04 6.95 -0.50
CA ASP A 191 -1.94 7.88 -0.21
C ASP A 191 -1.88 8.25 1.28
N GLN A 192 -3.03 8.43 1.93
CA GLN A 192 -3.08 8.62 3.37
C GLN A 192 -2.60 7.37 4.12
N MET A 193 -3.00 6.16 3.70
CA MET A 193 -2.52 4.91 4.31
C MET A 193 -0.99 4.78 4.21
N ARG A 194 -0.43 5.04 3.03
CA ARG A 194 1.03 5.03 2.82
C ARG A 194 1.74 6.08 3.65
N ARG A 195 1.21 7.31 3.72
CA ARG A 195 1.80 8.38 4.54
C ARG A 195 1.79 8.01 6.03
N THR A 196 0.66 7.52 6.54
CA THR A 196 0.55 7.06 7.93
C THR A 196 1.53 5.93 8.22
N ALA A 197 1.62 4.92 7.35
CA ALA A 197 2.57 3.81 7.53
C ALA A 197 4.03 4.30 7.53
N ARG A 198 4.41 5.17 6.57
CA ARG A 198 5.77 5.75 6.50
C ARG A 198 6.13 6.57 7.73
N HIS A 199 5.19 7.35 8.27
CA HIS A 199 5.39 8.10 9.52
C HIS A 199 5.65 7.19 10.73
N LEU A 200 5.23 5.92 10.65
CA LEU A 200 5.41 4.90 11.68
C LEU A 200 6.57 3.94 11.35
N SER A 201 7.42 4.28 10.38
CA SER A 201 8.53 3.42 9.91
C SER A 201 8.08 2.04 9.45
N ALA A 202 6.96 1.99 8.73
CA ALA A 202 6.44 0.77 8.11
C ALA A 202 6.14 1.00 6.62
N ASP A 203 6.38 -0.05 5.83
CA ASP A 203 5.90 -0.16 4.47
C ASP A 203 4.57 -0.91 4.44
N VAL A 204 3.74 -0.58 3.45
CA VAL A 204 2.42 -1.20 3.30
C VAL A 204 2.15 -1.57 1.85
N LEU A 205 1.65 -2.79 1.64
CA LEU A 205 1.00 -3.21 0.39
C LEU A 205 -0.51 -3.26 0.62
N ILE A 206 -1.26 -2.74 -0.34
CA ILE A 206 -2.68 -2.43 -0.20
C ILE A 206 -3.47 -3.23 -1.25
N GLY A 207 -4.35 -4.11 -0.79
CA GLY A 207 -5.24 -4.88 -1.66
C GLY A 207 -6.70 -4.75 -1.25
N VAL A 208 -7.59 -4.73 -2.23
CA VAL A 208 -9.05 -4.75 -2.00
C VAL A 208 -9.62 -6.06 -2.53
N GLN A 209 -10.24 -6.86 -1.67
CA GLN A 209 -10.83 -8.16 -2.01
C GLN A 209 -12.26 -8.29 -1.50
N GLY A 210 -13.24 -8.38 -2.41
CA GLY A 210 -14.64 -8.67 -2.05
C GLY A 210 -15.24 -7.73 -0.98
N GLY A 211 -14.93 -6.44 -1.04
CA GLY A 211 -15.35 -5.44 -0.05
C GLY A 211 -14.50 -5.37 1.22
N ARG A 212 -13.38 -6.09 1.26
CA ARG A 212 -12.41 -6.10 2.36
C ARG A 212 -11.15 -5.36 1.91
N LEU A 213 -10.60 -4.56 2.81
CA LEU A 213 -9.29 -3.95 2.65
C LEU A 213 -8.27 -4.81 3.39
N VAL A 214 -7.21 -5.18 2.68
CA VAL A 214 -6.10 -5.99 3.17
C VAL A 214 -4.84 -5.13 3.11
N LEU A 215 -4.20 -4.92 4.25
CA LEU A 215 -2.92 -4.22 4.35
C LEU A 215 -1.86 -5.22 4.80
N VAL A 216 -0.85 -5.45 3.97
CA VAL A 216 0.37 -6.17 4.37
C VAL A 216 1.35 -5.14 4.90
N ILE A 217 1.63 -5.19 6.19
CA ILE A 217 2.45 -4.21 6.90
C ILE A 217 3.82 -4.84 7.15
N GLY A 218 4.88 -4.23 6.63
CA GLY A 218 6.26 -4.65 6.85
C GLY A 218 7.03 -3.57 7.58
N ARG A 219 7.87 -3.97 8.54
CA ARG A 219 8.76 -3.00 9.22
C ARG A 219 9.91 -2.63 8.30
N SER A 220 10.21 -1.33 8.22
CA SER A 220 11.34 -0.83 7.43
C SER A 220 12.70 -1.07 8.10
N GLN A 221 12.73 -1.34 9.41
CA GLN A 221 13.94 -1.71 10.13
C GLN A 221 13.94 -3.20 10.48
N PRO A 222 15.05 -3.93 10.23
CA PRO A 222 15.16 -5.34 10.56
C PRO A 222 15.19 -5.57 12.09
N ALA A 223 14.90 -6.79 12.54
CA ALA A 223 14.98 -7.22 13.95
C ALA A 223 16.34 -6.85 14.60
N VAL A 224 16.36 -6.59 15.92
CA VAL A 224 17.62 -6.47 16.68
C VAL A 224 18.34 -7.82 16.57
N GLY A 225 19.61 -7.85 16.15
CA GLY A 225 20.37 -9.08 15.86
C GLY A 225 20.32 -9.59 14.41
N ALA A 226 19.72 -8.85 13.47
CA ALA A 226 19.81 -9.14 12.03
C ALA A 226 21.19 -8.74 11.45
N PRO A 227 21.63 -9.33 10.31
CA PRO A 227 22.93 -9.03 9.69
C PRO A 227 23.15 -7.54 9.41
N ASP A 228 22.06 -6.79 9.17
CA ASP A 228 22.04 -5.36 8.87
C ASP A 228 21.68 -4.49 10.10
N GLU A 229 21.97 -4.94 11.32
CA GLU A 229 21.78 -4.14 12.53
C GLU A 229 22.63 -2.85 12.46
N PRO A 230 22.05 -1.65 12.70
CA PRO A 230 22.82 -0.42 12.74
C PRO A 230 23.87 -0.49 13.87
N PRO A 231 25.04 0.15 13.68
CA PRO A 231 26.15 0.02 14.60
C PRO A 231 25.78 0.42 16.05
N PRO A 232 26.37 -0.23 17.06
CA PRO A 232 26.07 0.04 18.46
C PRO A 232 26.39 1.51 18.80
N GLY A 233 25.37 2.28 19.22
CA GLY A 233 25.50 3.70 19.59
C GLY A 233 24.40 4.62 19.05
N THR A 234 23.64 4.20 18.05
CA THR A 234 22.42 4.93 17.64
C THR A 234 21.29 4.67 18.63
N VAL A 235 20.74 5.75 19.21
CA VAL A 235 19.49 5.68 19.98
C VAL A 235 18.36 5.35 19.02
N ALA A 236 18.07 4.07 18.83
CA ALA A 236 16.95 3.62 18.00
C ALA A 236 15.65 4.13 18.64
N ALA A 237 14.83 4.84 17.87
CA ALA A 237 13.48 5.18 18.30
C ALA A 237 12.73 3.90 18.73
N PRO A 238 11.89 3.95 19.77
CA PRO A 238 11.17 2.76 20.25
C PRO A 238 10.35 2.16 19.11
N ARG A 239 10.57 0.87 18.84
CA ARG A 239 9.86 0.13 17.78
C ARG A 239 8.40 -0.01 18.16
N LEU A 240 7.51 0.46 17.28
CA LEU A 240 6.08 0.30 17.47
C LEU A 240 5.66 -1.15 17.22
N SER A 241 4.73 -1.64 18.04
CA SER A 241 4.13 -2.95 17.80
C SER A 241 3.23 -2.90 16.56
N PHE A 242 3.00 -4.04 15.90
CA PHE A 242 2.02 -4.10 14.81
C PHE A 242 0.61 -3.69 15.28
N MET A 243 0.30 -3.88 16.56
CA MET A 243 -0.95 -3.42 17.14
C MET A 243 -1.05 -1.89 17.18
N ASP A 244 0.05 -1.20 17.51
CA ASP A 244 0.06 0.27 17.52
C ASP A 244 -0.03 0.83 16.09
N ILE A 245 0.64 0.20 15.12
CA ILE A 245 0.52 0.55 13.70
C ILE A 245 -0.92 0.31 13.23
N ALA A 246 -1.51 -0.82 13.59
CA ALA A 246 -2.89 -1.15 13.23
C ALA A 246 -3.90 -0.17 13.84
N ARG A 247 -3.70 0.28 15.09
CA ARG A 247 -4.51 1.34 15.73
C ARG A 247 -4.38 2.68 15.01
N ALA A 248 -3.19 3.04 14.55
CA ALA A 248 -2.99 4.28 13.79
C ALA A 248 -3.63 4.23 12.40
N LEU A 249 -3.70 3.05 11.78
CA LEU A 249 -4.36 2.82 10.48
C LEU A 249 -5.87 2.61 10.60
N GLU A 250 -6.39 2.27 11.79
CA GLU A 250 -7.80 1.97 12.06
C GLU A 250 -8.81 3.01 11.55
N PRO A 251 -8.56 4.34 11.63
CA PRO A 251 -9.47 5.36 11.10
C PRO A 251 -9.63 5.34 9.58
N LEU A 252 -8.70 4.70 8.85
CA LEU A 252 -8.70 4.64 7.38
C LEU A 252 -9.54 3.46 6.84
N PHE A 253 -10.04 2.60 7.73
CA PHE A 253 -10.90 1.48 7.36
C PHE A 253 -12.38 1.83 7.45
N GLY A 254 -13.21 1.08 6.72
CA GLY A 254 -14.65 1.13 6.87
C GLY A 254 -15.15 0.64 8.25
N PRO A 255 -16.44 0.84 8.54
CA PRO A 255 -17.05 0.38 9.79
C PRO A 255 -17.03 -1.16 9.91
N GLY A 256 -17.18 -1.65 11.14
CA GLY A 256 -17.22 -3.08 11.43
C GLY A 256 -15.96 -3.56 12.15
N HIS A 257 -15.40 -4.68 11.71
CA HIS A 257 -14.34 -5.38 12.44
C HIS A 257 -13.00 -5.10 11.76
N LEU A 258 -11.91 -5.14 12.53
CA LEU A 258 -10.56 -4.94 12.05
C LEU A 258 -9.67 -5.96 12.73
N VAL A 259 -9.08 -6.87 11.96
CA VAL A 259 -8.36 -8.03 12.47
C VAL A 259 -6.92 -7.99 12.02
N LEU A 260 -6.01 -8.08 13.00
CA LEU A 260 -4.57 -8.13 12.78
C LEU A 260 -4.07 -9.57 12.89
N GLY A 261 -3.37 -10.05 11.88
CA GLY A 261 -2.71 -11.35 11.88
C GLY A 261 -1.51 -11.40 12.84
N HIS A 262 -1.04 -12.61 13.15
CA HIS A 262 0.19 -12.76 13.92
C HIS A 262 1.40 -12.25 13.13
N GLU A 263 2.43 -11.85 13.87
CA GLU A 263 3.72 -11.45 13.31
C GLU A 263 4.45 -12.65 12.70
N VAL A 264 5.04 -12.43 11.52
CA VAL A 264 5.84 -13.42 10.80
C VAL A 264 7.19 -12.85 10.37
N PRO A 265 8.23 -13.67 10.16
CA PRO A 265 9.60 -13.17 9.95
C PRO A 265 9.80 -12.33 8.69
N GLY A 266 8.99 -12.54 7.66
CA GLY A 266 9.08 -11.79 6.42
C GLY A 266 7.88 -12.01 5.50
N LEU A 267 8.00 -11.50 4.28
CA LEU A 267 6.91 -11.50 3.31
C LEU A 267 6.60 -12.89 2.74
N VAL A 268 7.57 -13.80 2.78
CA VAL A 268 7.40 -15.21 2.37
C VAL A 268 6.47 -15.97 3.34
N GLU A 269 6.41 -15.57 4.61
CA GLU A 269 5.51 -16.14 5.59
C GLU A 269 4.21 -15.33 5.75
N ALA A 270 4.09 -14.19 5.07
CA ALA A 270 2.95 -13.28 5.21
C ALA A 270 1.61 -13.94 4.87
N SER A 271 1.62 -14.98 4.01
CA SER A 271 0.44 -15.80 3.72
C SER A 271 -0.18 -16.43 4.98
N ARG A 272 0.62 -16.79 5.98
CA ARG A 272 0.12 -17.36 7.26
C ARG A 272 -0.57 -16.28 8.10
N SER A 273 0.02 -15.10 8.18
CA SER A 273 -0.57 -13.94 8.86
C SER A 273 -1.87 -13.52 8.18
N ALA A 274 -1.88 -13.47 6.85
CA ALA A 274 -3.04 -13.15 6.03
C ALA A 274 -4.19 -14.14 6.21
N LYS A 275 -3.92 -15.45 6.10
CA LYS A 275 -4.93 -16.51 6.28
C LYS A 275 -5.55 -16.42 7.68
N ALA A 276 -4.73 -16.17 8.70
CA ALA A 276 -5.22 -15.96 10.07
C ALA A 276 -6.11 -14.71 10.19
N ALA A 277 -5.68 -13.58 9.63
CA ALA A 277 -6.44 -12.32 9.67
C ALA A 277 -7.76 -12.41 8.90
N LEU A 278 -7.76 -13.03 7.72
CA LEU A 278 -8.97 -13.27 6.90
C LEU A 278 -9.95 -14.20 7.60
N ALA A 279 -9.48 -15.32 8.15
CA ALA A 279 -10.31 -16.25 8.92
C ALA A 279 -10.87 -15.56 10.18
N GLY A 280 -10.04 -14.79 10.88
CA GLY A 280 -10.46 -13.97 12.02
C GLY A 280 -11.54 -12.96 11.63
N PHE A 281 -11.35 -12.22 10.53
CA PHE A 281 -12.34 -11.25 10.04
C PHE A 281 -13.70 -11.89 9.74
N ALA A 282 -13.71 -13.10 9.19
CA ALA A 282 -14.94 -13.85 8.91
C ALA A 282 -15.74 -14.23 10.17
N VAL A 283 -15.06 -14.42 11.31
CA VAL A 283 -15.69 -14.86 12.57
C VAL A 283 -15.75 -13.79 13.64
N ALA A 284 -15.11 -12.63 13.45
CA ALA A 284 -14.95 -11.61 14.48
C ALA A 284 -16.30 -11.13 15.05
N ARG A 285 -17.37 -11.14 14.24
CA ARG A 285 -18.76 -10.83 14.66
C ARG A 285 -19.31 -11.71 15.78
N SER A 286 -18.74 -12.90 15.98
CA SER A 286 -19.14 -13.83 17.03
C SER A 286 -18.71 -13.34 18.42
N TRP A 287 -17.70 -12.46 18.50
CA TRP A 287 -17.29 -11.81 19.73
C TRP A 287 -17.90 -10.41 19.84
N ARG A 288 -19.01 -10.32 20.59
CA ARG A 288 -19.86 -9.11 20.70
C ARG A 288 -19.11 -7.81 21.04
N ASN A 289 -18.10 -7.90 21.90
CA ASN A 289 -17.31 -6.77 22.37
C ASN A 289 -15.84 -6.90 21.95
N ALA A 290 -15.59 -7.43 20.74
CA ALA A 290 -14.23 -7.53 20.22
C ALA A 290 -13.57 -6.15 20.16
N PRO A 291 -12.30 -6.02 20.60
CA PRO A 291 -11.55 -4.79 20.41
C PRO A 291 -11.36 -4.49 18.92
N ARG A 292 -11.07 -3.23 18.60
CA ARG A 292 -10.76 -2.80 17.23
C ARG A 292 -9.45 -2.01 17.26
N PRO A 293 -8.35 -2.53 16.69
CA PRO A 293 -8.18 -3.86 16.10
C PRO A 293 -8.24 -5.03 17.11
N VAL A 294 -8.57 -6.24 16.64
CA VAL A 294 -8.46 -7.50 17.38
C VAL A 294 -7.38 -8.39 16.78
N LEU A 295 -6.66 -9.17 17.60
CA LEU A 295 -5.70 -10.15 17.09
C LEU A 295 -6.44 -11.38 16.55
N ALA A 296 -5.96 -11.91 15.43
CA ALA A 296 -6.45 -13.16 14.88
C ALA A 296 -6.28 -14.33 15.86
N ASP A 297 -5.24 -14.28 16.70
CA ASP A 297 -4.95 -15.29 17.73
C ASP A 297 -5.92 -15.20 18.92
N ASP A 298 -6.51 -14.04 19.17
CA ASP A 298 -7.58 -13.93 20.17
C ASP A 298 -8.85 -14.64 19.69
N LEU A 299 -9.03 -14.83 18.37
CA LEU A 299 -10.20 -15.44 17.71
C LEU A 299 -10.01 -16.94 17.41
N LEU A 300 -9.00 -17.60 17.98
CA LEU A 300 -8.72 -19.01 17.70
C LEU A 300 -9.91 -19.96 17.90
N PRO A 301 -10.72 -19.86 18.99
CA PRO A 301 -11.88 -20.72 19.17
C PRO A 301 -12.89 -20.61 18.03
N GLU A 302 -13.29 -19.40 17.69
CA GLU A 302 -14.29 -19.14 16.66
C GLU A 302 -13.76 -19.55 15.28
N ARG A 303 -12.48 -19.28 14.99
CA ARG A 303 -11.82 -19.74 13.77
C ARG A 303 -11.82 -21.26 13.68
N ALA A 304 -11.46 -21.96 14.76
CA ALA A 304 -11.43 -23.42 14.80
C ALA A 304 -12.83 -24.05 14.66
N LEU A 305 -13.86 -23.42 15.25
CA LEU A 305 -15.27 -23.82 15.09
C LEU A 305 -15.76 -23.58 13.66
N ALA A 306 -15.33 -22.50 13.01
CA ALA A 306 -15.59 -22.21 11.60
C ALA A 306 -14.80 -23.10 10.61
N GLY A 307 -13.97 -24.01 11.12
CA GLY A 307 -13.25 -24.99 10.31
C GLY A 307 -11.84 -24.57 9.88
N ASP A 308 -11.29 -23.47 10.40
CA ASP A 308 -9.91 -23.03 10.10
C ASP A 308 -8.88 -24.06 10.61
N PRO A 309 -8.17 -24.77 9.71
CA PRO A 309 -7.16 -25.77 10.10
C PRO A 309 -5.94 -25.13 10.78
N LEU A 310 -5.60 -23.88 10.42
CA LEU A 310 -4.50 -23.14 11.05
C LEU A 310 -4.83 -22.82 12.51
N ALA A 311 -6.08 -22.42 12.80
CA ALA A 311 -6.51 -22.20 14.18
C ALA A 311 -6.49 -23.49 15.01
N ARG A 312 -7.03 -24.60 14.46
CA ARG A 312 -7.02 -25.92 15.13
C ARG A 312 -5.61 -26.39 15.45
N SER A 313 -4.71 -26.34 14.46
CA SER A 313 -3.31 -26.72 14.64
C SER A 313 -2.58 -25.79 15.61
N THR A 314 -2.88 -24.48 15.60
CA THR A 314 -2.30 -23.52 16.56
C THR A 314 -2.73 -23.85 17.98
N LEU A 315 -4.01 -24.10 18.21
CA LEU A 315 -4.54 -24.47 19.54
C LEU A 315 -3.84 -25.74 20.08
N VAL A 316 -3.68 -26.76 19.24
CA VAL A 316 -3.05 -28.02 19.65
C VAL A 316 -1.54 -27.85 19.87
N ASN A 317 -0.83 -27.21 18.93
CA ASN A 317 0.63 -27.17 18.94
C ASN A 317 1.21 -26.14 19.91
N ARG A 318 0.51 -25.02 20.15
CA ARG A 318 1.01 -23.96 21.06
C ARG A 318 0.54 -24.09 22.50
N ILE A 319 -0.52 -24.85 22.76
CA ILE A 319 -1.12 -24.94 24.10
C ILE A 319 -1.15 -26.39 24.56
N TYR A 320 -1.83 -27.26 23.83
CA TYR A 320 -2.09 -28.62 24.29
C TYR A 320 -0.80 -29.43 24.42
N ARG A 321 -0.03 -29.55 23.33
CA ARG A 321 1.21 -30.33 23.30
C ARG A 321 2.24 -29.83 24.32
N PRO A 322 2.54 -28.52 24.42
CA PRO A 322 3.48 -28.04 25.44
C PRO A 322 3.08 -28.39 26.88
N LEU A 323 1.78 -28.31 27.21
CA LEU A 323 1.28 -28.69 28.53
C LEU A 323 1.36 -30.20 28.76
N GLN A 324 1.03 -31.00 27.74
CA GLN A 324 1.09 -32.46 27.79
C GLN A 324 2.53 -32.96 27.98
N ASP A 325 3.47 -32.42 27.20
CA ASP A 325 4.86 -32.87 27.16
C ASP A 325 5.64 -32.42 28.40
N GLN A 326 5.41 -31.20 28.90
CA GLN A 326 6.18 -30.68 30.03
C GLN A 326 5.64 -31.09 31.39
N SER A 327 4.31 -31.14 31.58
CA SER A 327 3.73 -31.48 32.88
C SER A 327 2.27 -31.90 32.80
N PRO A 328 1.99 -33.22 32.78
CA PRO A 328 0.64 -33.75 32.87
C PRO A 328 -0.15 -33.23 34.09
N GLU A 329 0.52 -32.92 35.20
CA GLU A 329 -0.14 -32.32 36.38
C GLU A 329 -0.67 -30.90 36.14
N LEU A 330 0.04 -30.09 35.36
CA LEU A 330 -0.42 -28.75 34.98
C LEU A 330 -1.64 -28.84 34.07
N MET A 331 -1.63 -29.80 33.14
CA MET A 331 -2.78 -30.10 32.29
C MET A 331 -4.01 -30.50 33.12
N THR A 332 -3.86 -31.45 34.04
CA THR A 332 -4.95 -31.88 34.95
C THR A 332 -5.47 -30.73 35.79
N THR A 333 -4.57 -29.86 36.29
CA THR A 333 -4.96 -28.70 37.08
C THR A 333 -5.77 -27.69 36.24
N LEU A 334 -5.39 -27.49 34.98
CA LEU A 334 -6.11 -26.59 34.08
C LEU A 334 -7.49 -27.12 33.71
N TRP A 335 -7.62 -28.42 33.41
CA TRP A 335 -8.93 -29.07 33.19
C TRP A 335 -9.85 -28.87 34.38
N CYS A 336 -9.40 -29.30 35.57
CA CYS A 336 -10.19 -29.19 36.80
C CYS A 336 -10.57 -27.74 37.12
N TYR A 337 -9.66 -26.78 36.85
CA TYR A 337 -9.95 -25.36 37.03
C TYR A 337 -11.07 -24.86 36.13
N LEU A 338 -11.06 -25.22 34.85
CA LEU A 338 -12.08 -24.81 33.90
C LEU A 338 -13.42 -25.50 34.19
N ASP A 339 -13.42 -26.78 34.58
CA ASP A 339 -14.62 -27.55 34.94
C ASP A 339 -15.29 -27.01 36.21
N ASN A 340 -14.49 -26.51 37.18
CA ASN A 340 -14.99 -25.85 38.39
C ASN A 340 -15.39 -24.38 38.18
N GLY A 341 -15.70 -23.98 36.94
CA GLY A 341 -16.12 -22.63 36.61
C GLY A 341 -15.06 -21.56 36.93
N ARG A 342 -13.77 -21.93 36.89
CA ARG A 342 -12.62 -21.09 37.24
C ARG A 342 -12.52 -20.76 38.74
N SER A 343 -13.06 -21.61 39.61
CA SER A 343 -12.96 -21.47 41.07
C SER A 343 -11.67 -22.10 41.62
N LEU A 344 -10.79 -21.28 42.20
CA LEU A 344 -9.57 -21.77 42.86
C LEU A 344 -9.90 -22.73 44.02
N GLU A 345 -10.93 -22.44 44.80
CA GLU A 345 -11.32 -23.27 45.95
C GLU A 345 -11.96 -24.58 45.53
N GLY A 346 -12.81 -24.55 44.49
CA GLY A 346 -13.41 -25.76 43.91
C GLY A 346 -12.33 -26.71 43.38
N THR A 347 -11.42 -26.16 42.57
CA THR A 347 -10.26 -26.89 42.01
C THR A 347 -9.37 -27.48 43.10
N ALA A 348 -9.08 -26.70 44.15
CA ALA A 348 -8.23 -27.14 45.26
C ALA A 348 -8.85 -28.31 46.02
N ARG A 349 -10.16 -28.24 46.28
CA ARG A 349 -10.91 -29.32 46.95
C ARG A 349 -10.93 -30.60 46.12
N GLU A 350 -11.14 -30.49 44.80
CA GLU A 350 -11.21 -31.64 43.90
C GLU A 350 -9.84 -32.30 43.70
N LEU A 351 -8.77 -31.51 43.59
CA LEU A 351 -7.41 -32.01 43.44
C LEU A 351 -6.72 -32.36 44.78
N PHE A 352 -7.40 -32.19 45.92
CA PHE A 352 -6.85 -32.38 47.27
C PHE A 352 -5.54 -31.61 47.52
N VAL A 353 -5.46 -30.36 47.04
CA VAL A 353 -4.32 -29.46 47.24
C VAL A 353 -4.75 -28.15 47.90
N HIS A 354 -3.79 -27.36 48.36
CA HIS A 354 -4.08 -26.01 48.84
C HIS A 354 -4.40 -25.05 47.67
N PRO A 355 -5.33 -24.08 47.81
CA PRO A 355 -5.63 -23.09 46.75
C PRO A 355 -4.41 -22.33 46.21
N ASN A 356 -3.39 -22.09 47.05
CA ASN A 356 -2.12 -21.49 46.61
C ASN A 356 -1.36 -22.37 45.61
N THR A 357 -1.44 -23.69 45.74
CA THR A 357 -0.83 -24.63 44.80
C THR A 357 -1.52 -24.54 43.43
N VAL A 358 -2.85 -24.42 43.41
CA VAL A 358 -3.60 -24.20 42.17
C VAL A 358 -3.17 -22.89 41.51
N ARG A 359 -3.11 -21.79 42.27
CA ARG A 359 -2.64 -20.49 41.77
C ARG A 359 -1.23 -20.57 41.20
N TYR A 360 -0.32 -21.24 41.89
CA TYR A 360 1.06 -21.45 41.42
C TYR A 360 1.09 -22.25 40.12
N ARG A 361 0.32 -23.35 40.03
CA ARG A 361 0.24 -24.16 38.81
C ARG A 361 -0.36 -23.38 37.65
N LEU A 362 -1.42 -22.59 37.85
CA LEU A 362 -2.00 -21.73 36.80
C LEU A 362 -1.03 -20.64 36.32
N LYS A 363 -0.25 -20.06 37.24
CA LYS A 363 0.83 -19.14 36.88
C LYS A 363 1.88 -19.85 36.01
N ARG A 364 2.24 -21.09 36.35
CA ARG A 364 3.19 -21.90 35.58
C ARG A 364 2.64 -22.32 34.22
N VAL A 365 1.35 -22.69 34.13
CA VAL A 365 0.64 -22.90 32.85
C VAL A 365 0.82 -21.66 31.97
N SER A 366 0.55 -20.47 32.53
CA SER A 366 0.66 -19.21 31.78
C SER A 366 2.07 -18.95 31.27
N GLN A 367 3.10 -19.33 32.04
CA GLN A 367 4.50 -19.25 31.62
C GLN A 367 4.85 -20.23 30.49
N VAL A 368 4.25 -21.42 30.48
CA VAL A 368 4.52 -22.46 29.47
C VAL A 368 3.93 -22.09 28.11
N ILE A 369 2.69 -21.60 28.09
CA ILE A 369 1.94 -21.36 26.84
C ILE A 369 1.94 -19.89 26.40
N GLY A 370 2.36 -18.97 27.26
CA GLY A 370 2.39 -17.53 26.97
C GLY A 370 1.04 -16.81 27.05
N TRP A 371 0.01 -17.42 27.65
CA TRP A 371 -1.31 -16.82 27.85
C TRP A 371 -1.73 -16.84 29.31
N ASP A 372 -2.50 -15.83 29.73
CA ASP A 372 -3.03 -15.78 31.08
C ASP A 372 -4.14 -16.82 31.28
N ALA A 373 -3.86 -17.85 32.09
CA ALA A 373 -4.82 -18.91 32.39
C ALA A 373 -6.06 -18.45 33.18
N THR A 374 -6.06 -17.22 33.71
CA THR A 374 -7.16 -16.67 34.51
C THR A 374 -8.06 -15.70 33.74
N GLY A 375 -7.63 -15.28 32.55
CA GLY A 375 -8.36 -14.34 31.71
C GLY A 375 -9.68 -14.92 31.17
N ALA A 376 -10.70 -14.07 31.06
CA ALA A 376 -12.03 -14.52 30.63
C ALA A 376 -12.05 -14.94 29.15
N ARG A 377 -11.27 -14.25 28.30
CA ARG A 377 -11.17 -14.59 26.89
C ARG A 377 -10.33 -15.86 26.72
N GLU A 378 -9.19 -15.88 27.38
CA GLU A 378 -8.18 -16.93 27.39
C GLU A 378 -8.78 -18.25 27.86
N ALA A 379 -9.66 -18.25 28.86
CA ALA A 379 -10.36 -19.45 29.32
C ALA A 379 -11.08 -20.20 28.18
N LEU A 380 -11.76 -19.48 27.28
CA LEU A 380 -12.40 -20.10 26.11
C LEU A 380 -11.35 -20.68 25.15
N ILE A 381 -10.23 -19.98 24.97
CA ILE A 381 -9.13 -20.43 24.11
C ILE A 381 -8.49 -21.70 24.66
N LEU A 382 -8.19 -21.72 25.95
CA LEU A 382 -7.63 -22.86 26.66
C LEU A 382 -8.58 -24.04 26.62
N GLN A 383 -9.85 -23.86 26.98
CA GLN A 383 -10.84 -24.94 26.93
C GLN A 383 -10.98 -25.51 25.52
N SER A 384 -11.01 -24.66 24.50
CA SER A 384 -11.05 -25.12 23.10
C SER A 384 -9.81 -25.92 22.71
N ALA A 385 -8.63 -25.50 23.17
CA ALA A 385 -7.38 -26.22 22.93
C ALA A 385 -7.34 -27.58 23.61
N LEU A 386 -7.83 -27.66 24.85
CA LEU A 386 -7.93 -28.90 25.60
C LEU A 386 -8.84 -29.91 24.91
N ILE A 387 -10.03 -29.48 24.49
CA ILE A 387 -11.00 -30.31 23.76
C ILE A 387 -10.42 -30.80 22.43
N LEU A 388 -9.83 -29.90 21.63
CA LEU A 388 -9.25 -30.28 20.34
C LEU A 388 -8.02 -31.17 20.48
N GLY A 389 -7.22 -30.94 21.52
CA GLY A 389 -6.06 -31.77 21.83
C GLY A 389 -6.45 -33.19 22.22
N SER A 390 -7.44 -33.35 23.11
CA SER A 390 -7.92 -34.67 23.53
C SER A 390 -8.56 -35.47 22.39
N MET A 391 -9.19 -34.80 21.42
CA MET A 391 -9.70 -35.46 20.20
C MET A 391 -8.59 -35.99 19.29
N ASN A 392 -7.39 -35.42 19.37
CA ASN A 392 -6.23 -35.80 18.56
C ASN A 392 -5.32 -36.81 19.26
N GLU A 393 -5.58 -37.16 20.53
CA GLU A 393 -4.86 -38.25 21.19
C GLU A 393 -5.26 -39.59 20.57
N PRO A 394 -4.31 -40.45 20.18
CA PRO A 394 -4.62 -41.80 19.76
C PRO A 394 -5.27 -42.55 20.91
N ASP A 395 -6.45 -43.14 20.67
CA ASP A 395 -7.20 -43.89 21.67
C ASP A 395 -6.29 -44.91 22.39
N PRO A 396 -6.10 -44.79 23.72
CA PRO A 396 -5.27 -45.73 24.48
C PRO A 396 -5.77 -47.19 24.36
N ALA A 397 -7.04 -47.42 24.01
CA ALA A 397 -7.56 -48.76 23.72
C ALA A 397 -7.03 -49.36 22.41
N ALA A 398 -6.63 -48.53 21.43
CA ALA A 398 -6.06 -48.99 20.17
C ALA A 398 -4.58 -49.40 20.28
N ARG A 399 -3.85 -48.91 21.30
CA ARG A 399 -2.44 -49.30 21.58
C ARG A 399 -2.29 -50.63 22.33
N ARG A 400 -3.38 -51.19 22.88
CA ARG A 400 -3.38 -52.44 23.66
C ARG A 400 -3.91 -53.65 22.89
N ARG A 401 -4.16 -53.53 21.58
CA ARG A 401 -4.61 -54.62 20.70
C ARG A 401 -3.50 -55.13 19.80
#